data_AF-A0A496P8N6-F1
#
_entry.id   AF-A0A496P8N6-F1
#
_cell.length_a   1.000
_cell.length_b   1.000
_cell.length_c   1.000
_cell.angle_alpha   90.00
_cell.angle_beta   90.00
_cell.angle_gamma   90.00
#
_symmetry.space_group_name_H-M   'P 1'
#
loop_
_entity.id
_entity.type
_entity.pdbx_description
1 polymer ?
#
loop_
_entity_poly.entity_id
_entity_poly.type
_entity_poly.pdbx_seq_one_letter_code
_entity_poly.pdbx_strand_id
1 'polypeptide(L)'
;MEYHIPTQADTVVVEEIVNRKLRNSMLWMVWGLLTTAIIGFMALTNSSWLRFAHSNFNIILLAEVGVVFLFSFRQYTASNTFLKAMFFLYSIMNGLTLTAIALHYSFEVVVYALTGAVAVFGSFAFLGVVVKKDLSGLGTFLMGAVIALLIASLIMMFFGASDF
;
A
#
# COMPACT_ATOMS: atom_id res chain seq x y z
N MET A 1 17.98 5.10 38.61
CA MET A 1 17.50 5.69 37.35
C MET A 1 16.31 6.55 37.72
N GLU A 2 16.48 7.87 37.78
CA GLU A 2 15.36 8.79 38.00
C GLU A 2 14.35 8.59 36.86
N TYR A 3 13.15 8.13 37.18
CA TYR A 3 12.06 8.07 36.21
C TYR A 3 11.57 9.50 35.98
N HIS A 4 11.94 10.08 34.83
CA HIS A 4 11.46 11.39 34.43
C HIS A 4 10.01 11.26 33.98
N ILE A 5 9.08 11.85 34.74
CA ILE A 5 7.67 11.91 34.34
C ILE A 5 7.58 12.86 33.13
N PRO A 6 7.13 12.40 31.96
CA PRO A 6 7.04 13.25 30.79
C PRO A 6 6.12 14.43 31.07
N THR A 7 6.61 15.64 30.81
CA THR A 7 5.81 16.85 30.97
C THR A 7 4.81 16.97 29.82
N GLN A 8 3.75 17.75 29.99
CA GLN A 8 2.76 18.03 28.94
C GLN A 8 3.44 18.51 27.64
N ALA A 9 4.51 19.31 27.75
CA ALA A 9 5.31 19.77 26.62
C ALA A 9 5.99 18.61 25.87
N ASP A 10 6.53 17.61 26.57
CA ASP A 10 7.20 16.45 25.96
C ASP A 10 6.21 15.60 25.15
N THR A 11 4.99 15.40 25.67
CA THR A 11 3.96 14.60 24.98
C THR A 11 3.51 15.23 23.66
N VAL A 12 3.33 16.55 23.63
CA VAL A 12 2.93 17.31 22.43
C VAL A 12 4.03 17.27 21.37
N VAL A 13 5.30 17.40 21.77
CA VAL A 13 6.44 17.33 20.84
C VAL A 13 6.57 15.93 20.22
N VAL A 14 6.44 14.87 21.02
CA VAL A 14 6.48 13.49 20.52
C VAL A 14 5.34 13.24 19.53
N GLU A 15 4.13 13.69 19.85
CA GLU A 15 2.96 13.54 18.98
C GLU A 15 3.17 14.26 17.63
N GLU A 16 3.72 15.47 17.63
CA GLU A 16 4.01 16.19 16.37
C GLU A 16 5.05 15.44 15.52
N ILE A 17 6.09 14.88 16.14
CA ILE A 17 7.11 14.09 15.46
C ILE A 17 6.49 12.82 14.84
N VAL A 18 5.64 12.11 15.59
CA VAL A 18 4.95 10.91 15.12
C VAL A 18 4.01 11.26 13.96
N ASN A 19 3.16 12.27 14.11
CA ASN A 19 2.22 12.70 13.08
C ASN A 19 2.94 13.12 11.80
N ARG A 20 4.04 13.86 11.93
CA ARG A 20 4.90 14.25 10.81
C ARG A 20 5.50 13.03 10.12
N LYS A 21 5.95 12.02 10.88
CA LYS A 21 6.52 10.79 10.33
C LYS A 21 5.47 9.95 9.60
N LEU A 22 4.29 9.77 10.19
CA LEU A 22 3.17 9.02 9.61
C LEU A 22 2.69 9.65 8.31
N ARG A 23 2.47 10.97 8.30
CA ARG A 23 2.13 11.72 7.08
C ARG A 23 3.16 11.51 5.98
N ASN A 24 4.44 11.69 6.31
CA ASN A 24 5.49 11.52 5.33
C ASN A 24 5.51 10.08 4.79
N SER A 25 5.26 9.08 5.63
CA SER A 25 5.14 7.67 5.20
C SER A 25 3.99 7.47 4.21
N MET A 26 2.82 8.06 4.46
CA MET A 26 1.66 7.97 3.54
C MET A 26 1.96 8.60 2.19
N LEU A 27 2.66 9.75 2.16
CA LEU A 27 3.09 10.39 0.91
C LEU A 27 4.12 9.52 0.15
N TRP A 28 5.06 8.89 0.86
CA TRP A 28 5.99 7.93 0.24
C TRP A 28 5.27 6.73 -0.37
N MET A 29 4.17 6.28 0.24
CA MET A 29 3.37 5.19 -0.29
C MET A 29 2.66 5.57 -1.61
N VAL A 30 2.14 6.79 -1.72
CA VAL A 30 1.55 7.30 -2.98
C VAL A 30 2.59 7.28 -4.10
N TRP A 31 3.86 7.64 -3.83
CA TRP A 31 4.93 7.55 -4.82
C TRP A 31 5.23 6.11 -5.27
N GLY A 32 5.19 5.14 -4.37
CA GLY A 32 5.32 3.73 -4.73
C GLY A 32 4.15 3.26 -5.60
N LEU A 33 2.93 3.63 -5.23
CA LEU A 33 1.73 3.28 -5.98
C LEU A 33 1.70 3.90 -7.38
N LEU A 34 2.12 5.16 -7.51
CA LEU A 34 2.31 5.80 -8.83
C LEU A 34 3.35 5.05 -9.66
N THR A 35 4.43 4.59 -9.04
CA THR A 35 5.45 3.77 -9.72
C THR A 35 4.82 2.47 -10.24
N THR A 36 4.05 1.76 -9.41
CA THR A 36 3.32 0.55 -9.82
C THR A 36 2.37 0.83 -10.99
N ALA A 37 1.61 1.92 -10.94
CA ALA A 37 0.70 2.31 -12.01
C ALA A 37 1.43 2.62 -13.32
N ILE A 38 2.55 3.36 -13.26
CA ILE A 38 3.38 3.68 -14.43
C ILE A 38 3.95 2.41 -15.05
N ILE A 39 4.53 1.52 -14.23
CA ILE A 39 5.11 0.27 -14.73
C ILE A 39 4.01 -0.63 -15.32
N GLY A 40 2.84 -0.71 -14.68
CA GLY A 40 1.70 -1.46 -15.21
C GLY A 40 1.22 -0.91 -16.56
N PHE A 41 1.07 0.41 -16.67
CA PHE A 41 0.67 1.05 -17.93
C PHE A 41 1.71 0.87 -19.04
N MET A 42 3.00 1.03 -18.73
CA MET A 42 4.10 0.78 -19.68
C MET A 42 4.13 -0.68 -20.13
N ALA A 43 3.89 -1.62 -19.22
CA ALA A 43 3.86 -3.04 -19.54
C ALA A 43 2.65 -3.43 -20.39
N LEU A 44 1.48 -2.84 -20.14
CA LEU A 44 0.27 -3.06 -20.96
C LEU A 44 0.39 -2.49 -22.37
N THR A 45 1.02 -1.33 -22.53
CA THR A 45 1.17 -0.67 -23.84
C THR A 45 2.35 -1.21 -24.67
N ASN A 46 3.30 -1.90 -24.03
CA ASN A 46 4.48 -2.43 -24.70
C ASN A 46 4.48 -3.96 -24.74
N SER A 47 4.34 -4.54 -25.94
CA SER A 47 4.27 -6.00 -26.11
C SER A 47 5.50 -6.78 -25.60
N SER A 48 6.68 -6.17 -25.57
CA SER A 48 7.90 -6.81 -25.05
C SER A 48 7.88 -6.91 -23.53
N TRP A 49 7.43 -5.84 -22.86
CA TRP A 49 7.29 -5.82 -21.40
C TRP A 49 6.17 -6.74 -20.93
N LEU A 50 5.05 -6.76 -21.66
CA LEU A 50 3.95 -7.68 -21.42
C LEU A 50 4.40 -9.14 -21.49
N ARG A 51 5.10 -9.52 -22.56
CA ARG A 51 5.65 -10.87 -22.73
C ARG A 51 6.65 -11.22 -21.62
N PHE A 52 7.50 -10.26 -21.24
CA PHE A 52 8.44 -10.45 -20.14
C PHE A 52 7.71 -10.74 -18.82
N ALA A 53 6.72 -9.92 -18.46
CA ALA A 53 5.93 -10.08 -17.24
C ALA A 53 5.18 -11.41 -17.21
N HIS A 54 4.56 -11.79 -18.33
CA HIS A 54 3.81 -13.04 -18.44
C HIS A 54 4.73 -14.28 -18.42
N SER A 55 5.83 -14.26 -19.18
CA SER A 55 6.77 -15.39 -19.26
C SER A 55 7.54 -15.64 -17.98
N ASN A 56 7.81 -14.59 -17.19
CA ASN A 56 8.59 -14.68 -15.96
C ASN A 56 7.72 -14.53 -14.70
N PHE A 57 6.39 -14.66 -14.82
CA PHE A 57 5.45 -14.39 -13.73
C PHE A 57 5.82 -15.11 -12.43
N ASN A 58 6.10 -16.42 -12.48
CA ASN A 58 6.47 -17.21 -11.31
C ASN A 58 7.78 -16.74 -10.66
N ILE A 59 8.76 -16.32 -11.47
CA ILE A 59 10.06 -15.85 -10.99
C ILE A 59 9.89 -14.50 -10.31
N ILE A 60 9.15 -13.58 -10.94
CA ILE A 60 8.87 -12.26 -10.39
C ILE A 60 8.09 -12.40 -9.07
N LEU A 61 7.10 -13.30 -9.01
CA LEU A 61 6.30 -13.55 -7.81
C LEU A 61 7.14 -14.12 -6.66
N LEU A 62 8.02 -15.10 -6.93
CA LEU A 62 8.95 -15.61 -5.91
C LEU A 62 9.94 -14.54 -5.44
N ALA A 63 10.47 -13.74 -6.37
CA ALA A 63 11.37 -12.66 -6.04
C ALA A 63 10.65 -11.58 -5.21
N GLU A 64 9.37 -11.30 -5.49
CA GLU A 64 8.55 -10.33 -4.76
C GLU A 64 8.37 -10.76 -3.30
N VAL A 65 8.06 -12.04 -3.07
CA VAL A 65 8.01 -12.63 -1.72
C VAL A 65 9.39 -12.55 -1.04
N GLY A 66 10.47 -12.82 -1.76
CA GLY A 66 11.84 -12.68 -1.26
C GLY A 66 12.17 -11.25 -0.81
N VAL A 67 11.72 -10.24 -1.56
CA VAL A 67 11.87 -8.83 -1.21
C VAL A 67 11.14 -8.50 0.09
N VAL A 68 9.93 -9.04 0.31
CA VAL A 68 9.16 -8.83 1.56
C VAL A 68 9.85 -9.46 2.77
N PHE A 69 10.38 -10.68 2.64
CA PHE A 69 11.15 -11.30 3.72
C PHE A 69 12.43 -10.52 4.02
N LEU A 70 13.17 -10.14 2.98
CA LEU A 70 14.39 -9.35 3.15
C LEU A 70 14.11 -7.99 3.79
N PHE A 71 13.02 -7.33 3.39
CA PHE A 71 12.56 -6.08 3.99
C PHE A 71 12.24 -6.28 5.47
N SER A 72 11.47 -7.33 5.80
CA SER A 72 11.08 -7.65 7.18
C SER A 72 12.28 -7.94 8.09
N PHE A 73 13.28 -8.68 7.62
CA PHE A 73 14.49 -8.97 8.39
C PHE A 73 15.42 -7.77 8.54
N ARG A 74 15.48 -6.88 7.54
CA ARG A 74 16.42 -5.75 7.51
C ARG A 74 15.80 -4.42 7.94
N GLN A 75 14.51 -4.36 8.21
CA GLN A 75 13.81 -3.12 8.59
C GLN A 75 14.44 -2.42 9.79
N TYR A 76 14.93 -3.18 10.78
CA TYR A 76 15.50 -2.63 12.02
C TYR A 76 17.01 -2.31 11.92
N THR A 77 17.70 -2.81 10.90
CA THR A 77 19.18 -2.72 10.80
C THR A 77 19.65 -1.95 9.57
N ALA A 78 18.81 -1.77 8.55
CA ALA A 78 19.17 -1.10 7.31
C ALA A 78 18.95 0.41 7.35
N SER A 79 19.65 1.12 6.46
CA SER A 79 19.47 2.55 6.27
C SER A 79 18.13 2.88 5.61
N ASN A 80 17.60 4.07 5.89
CA ASN A 80 16.37 4.57 5.28
C ASN A 80 16.42 4.56 3.74
N THR A 81 17.58 4.81 3.14
CA THR A 81 17.76 4.78 1.68
C THR A 81 17.62 3.36 1.12
N PHE A 82 18.20 2.36 1.78
CA PHE A 82 18.07 0.96 1.37
C PHE A 82 16.62 0.49 1.41
N LEU A 83 15.89 0.83 2.47
CA LEU A 83 14.48 0.48 2.62
C LEU A 83 13.61 1.13 1.54
N LYS A 84 13.86 2.40 1.21
CA LYS A 84 13.16 3.07 0.09
C LYS A 84 13.47 2.40 -1.25
N ALA A 85 14.72 2.05 -1.52
CA ALA A 85 15.09 1.37 -2.76
C ALA A 85 14.39 0.01 -2.88
N MET A 86 14.36 -0.78 -1.80
CA MET A 86 13.62 -2.04 -1.73
C MET A 86 12.12 -1.84 -1.96
N PHE A 87 11.54 -0.80 -1.37
CA PHE A 87 10.13 -0.45 -1.56
C PHE A 87 9.80 -0.10 -3.04
N PHE A 88 10.65 0.66 -3.72
CA PHE A 88 10.45 0.95 -5.14
C PHE A 88 10.69 -0.27 -6.03
N LEU A 89 11.68 -1.11 -5.71
CA LEU A 89 11.90 -2.38 -6.39
C LEU A 89 10.64 -3.26 -6.28
N TYR A 90 10.10 -3.40 -5.06
CA TYR A 90 8.84 -4.10 -4.82
C TYR A 90 7.68 -3.50 -5.62
N SER A 91 7.57 -2.16 -5.66
CA SER A 91 6.53 -1.45 -6.41
C SER A 91 6.60 -1.69 -7.92
N ILE A 92 7.81 -1.76 -8.49
CA ILE A 92 8.04 -2.08 -9.90
C ILE A 92 7.62 -3.51 -10.19
N MET A 93 8.04 -4.46 -9.35
CA MET A 93 7.68 -5.87 -9.50
C MET A 93 6.16 -6.06 -9.42
N ASN A 94 5.50 -5.37 -8.49
CA ASN A 94 4.04 -5.32 -8.40
C ASN A 94 3.39 -4.81 -9.70
N GLY A 95 3.95 -3.78 -10.33
CA GLY A 95 3.41 -3.26 -11.59
C GLY A 95 3.45 -4.32 -12.70
N LEU A 96 4.52 -5.11 -12.74
CA LEU A 96 4.67 -6.21 -13.70
C LEU A 96 3.74 -7.38 -13.38
N THR A 97 3.61 -7.79 -12.12
CA THR A 97 2.73 -8.91 -11.73
C THR A 97 1.26 -8.56 -11.93
N LEU A 98 0.84 -7.34 -11.58
CA LEU A 98 -0.52 -6.84 -11.84
C LEU A 98 -0.85 -6.79 -13.33
N THR A 99 0.13 -6.52 -14.20
CA THR A 99 -0.07 -6.55 -15.66
C THR A 99 -0.46 -7.95 -16.14
N ALA A 100 0.17 -9.00 -15.63
CA ALA A 100 -0.16 -10.37 -16.00
C ALA A 100 -1.58 -10.76 -15.53
N ILE A 101 -1.99 -10.29 -14.35
CA ILE A 101 -3.35 -10.50 -13.83
C ILE A 101 -4.37 -9.68 -14.62
N ALA A 102 -4.02 -8.44 -14.98
CA ALA A 102 -4.84 -7.52 -15.74
C ALA A 102 -5.30 -8.07 -17.10
N LEU A 103 -4.59 -9.06 -17.68
CA LEU A 103 -5.02 -9.76 -18.89
C LEU A 103 -6.35 -10.52 -18.75
N HIS A 104 -6.76 -10.83 -17.52
CA HIS A 104 -8.05 -11.48 -17.24
C HIS A 104 -9.19 -10.49 -17.04
N TYR A 105 -8.89 -9.19 -16.97
CA TYR A 105 -9.85 -8.11 -16.75
C TYR A 105 -9.85 -7.14 -17.93
N SER A 106 -10.91 -6.33 -18.06
CA SER A 106 -10.92 -5.28 -19.06
C SER A 106 -9.96 -4.15 -18.67
N PHE A 107 -9.42 -3.45 -19.68
CA PHE A 107 -8.51 -2.33 -19.46
C PHE A 107 -9.14 -1.25 -18.57
N GLU A 108 -10.43 -0.96 -18.74
CA GLU A 108 -11.17 0.02 -17.95
C GLU A 108 -11.18 -0.34 -16.46
N VAL A 109 -11.45 -1.61 -16.12
CA VAL A 109 -11.46 -2.09 -14.72
C VAL A 109 -10.11 -1.89 -14.05
N VAL A 110 -9.01 -2.16 -14.78
CA VAL A 110 -7.65 -2.01 -14.27
C VAL A 110 -7.33 -0.53 -14.00
N VAL A 111 -7.72 0.35 -14.93
CA VAL A 111 -7.54 1.81 -14.76
C VAL A 111 -8.35 2.31 -13.58
N TYR A 112 -9.60 1.89 -13.41
CA TYR A 112 -10.43 2.27 -12.27
C TYR A 112 -9.86 1.77 -10.94
N ALA A 113 -9.35 0.53 -10.88
CA ALA A 113 -8.74 -0.01 -9.68
C ALA A 113 -7.47 0.78 -9.27
N LEU A 114 -6.57 1.05 -10.22
CA LEU A 114 -5.33 1.78 -9.96
C LEU A 114 -5.59 3.25 -9.58
N THR A 115 -6.44 3.94 -10.34
CA THR A 115 -6.79 5.34 -10.04
C THR A 115 -7.57 5.47 -8.73
N GLY A 116 -8.47 4.54 -8.45
CA GLY A 116 -9.18 4.43 -7.17
C GLY A 116 -8.23 4.22 -6.00
N ALA A 117 -7.26 3.32 -6.12
CA ALA A 117 -6.23 3.13 -5.10
C ALA A 117 -5.43 4.42 -4.85
N VAL A 118 -4.98 5.10 -5.91
CA VAL A 118 -4.25 6.37 -5.79
C VAL A 118 -5.11 7.44 -5.13
N ALA A 119 -6.39 7.54 -5.50
CA ALA A 119 -7.32 8.48 -4.92
C ALA A 119 -7.55 8.22 -3.43
N VAL A 120 -7.73 6.96 -3.01
CA VAL A 120 -7.93 6.59 -1.60
C VAL A 120 -6.69 6.91 -0.76
N PHE A 121 -5.51 6.45 -1.18
CA PHE A 121 -4.27 6.70 -0.43
C PHE A 121 -3.86 8.17 -0.45
N GLY A 122 -4.06 8.87 -1.58
CA GLY A 122 -3.86 10.31 -1.69
C GLY A 122 -4.81 11.08 -0.77
N SER A 123 -6.09 10.69 -0.72
CA SER A 123 -7.07 11.28 0.19
C SER A 123 -6.68 11.06 1.65
N PHE A 124 -6.22 9.87 2.05
CA PHE A 124 -5.74 9.65 3.41
C PHE A 124 -4.49 10.47 3.75
N ALA A 125 -3.54 10.59 2.82
CA ALA A 125 -2.38 11.45 3.01
C ALA A 125 -2.78 12.93 3.19
N PHE A 126 -3.78 13.40 2.43
CA PHE A 126 -4.33 14.75 2.55
C PHE A 126 -5.12 14.95 3.85
N LEU A 127 -6.01 14.01 4.19
CA LEU A 127 -6.79 14.05 5.43
C LEU A 127 -5.88 14.02 6.66
N GLY A 128 -4.76 13.29 6.64
CA GLY A 128 -3.76 13.32 7.72
C GLY A 128 -3.05 14.66 7.90
N VAL A 129 -3.16 15.60 6.94
CA VAL A 129 -2.67 16.98 7.08
C VAL A 129 -3.77 17.91 7.57
N VAL A 130 -4.96 17.77 7.00
CA VAL A 130 -6.08 18.70 7.20
C VAL A 130 -6.83 18.42 8.49
N VAL A 131 -7.04 17.15 8.82
CA VAL A 131 -7.78 16.76 10.02
C VAL A 131 -6.87 16.86 11.23
N LYS A 132 -7.12 17.87 12.07
CA LYS A 132 -6.43 18.08 13.36
C LYS A 132 -7.07 17.32 14.52
N LYS A 133 -8.25 16.72 14.29
CA LYS A 133 -8.99 15.97 15.30
C LYS A 133 -8.31 14.62 15.52
N ASP A 134 -8.18 14.21 16.78
CA ASP A 134 -7.84 12.83 17.10
C ASP A 134 -8.92 11.87 16.58
N LEU A 135 -8.50 10.95 15.71
CA LEU A 135 -9.33 9.92 15.10
C LEU A 135 -9.16 8.56 15.77
N SER A 136 -8.36 8.46 16.84
CA SER A 136 -8.10 7.19 17.54
C SER A 136 -9.38 6.50 18.01
N GLY A 137 -10.41 7.28 18.38
CA GLY A 137 -11.73 6.76 18.75
C GLY A 137 -12.50 6.08 17.61
N LEU A 138 -12.14 6.31 16.35
CA LEU A 138 -12.76 5.66 15.18
C LEU A 138 -12.24 4.22 14.97
N GLY A 139 -11.13 3.86 15.61
CA GLY A 139 -10.49 2.54 15.43
C GLY A 139 -11.41 1.37 15.75
N THR A 140 -12.16 1.42 16.85
CA THR A 140 -13.11 0.36 17.24
C THR A 140 -14.23 0.19 16.21
N PHE A 141 -14.75 1.30 15.67
CA PHE A 141 -15.77 1.26 14.63
C PHE A 141 -15.24 0.68 13.32
N LEU A 142 -14.05 1.13 12.87
CA LEU A 142 -13.41 0.63 11.65
C LEU A 142 -13.07 -0.86 11.76
N MET A 143 -12.68 -1.34 12.94
CA MET A 143 -12.45 -2.77 13.17
C MET A 143 -13.75 -3.57 13.02
N GLY A 144 -14.86 -3.07 13.57
CA GLY A 144 -16.18 -3.67 13.36
C GLY A 144 -16.59 -3.67 11.89
N ALA A 145 -16.32 -2.59 11.16
CA ALA A 145 -16.60 -2.48 9.72
C ALA A 145 -15.77 -3.48 8.89
N VAL A 146 -14.48 -3.67 9.21
CA VAL A 146 -13.62 -4.67 8.55
C VAL A 146 -14.15 -6.08 8.80
N ILE A 147 -14.54 -6.41 10.04
CA ILE A 147 -15.14 -7.72 10.35
C ILE A 147 -16.44 -7.92 9.56
N ALA A 148 -17.30 -6.91 9.50
CA ALA A 148 -18.54 -6.97 8.72
C ALA A 148 -18.26 -7.20 7.22
N LEU A 149 -17.26 -6.51 6.65
CA LEU A 149 -16.83 -6.71 5.26
C LEU A 149 -16.28 -8.11 5.00
N LEU A 150 -15.52 -8.68 5.94
CA LEU A 150 -15.00 -10.05 5.83
C LEU A 150 -16.12 -11.10 5.91
N ILE A 151 -17.11 -10.89 6.76
CA ILE A 151 -18.29 -11.76 6.82
C ILE A 151 -19.08 -11.66 5.52
N ALA A 152 -19.31 -10.43 5.02
CA ALA A 152 -20.01 -10.20 3.76
C ALA A 152 -19.29 -10.87 2.57
N SER A 153 -17.96 -10.74 2.48
CA SER A 153 -17.18 -11.36 1.40
C SER A 153 -17.22 -12.89 1.46
N LEU A 154 -17.21 -13.48 2.66
CA LEU A 154 -17.36 -14.92 2.83
C LEU A 154 -18.74 -15.41 2.41
N ILE A 155 -19.80 -14.69 2.78
CA ILE A 155 -21.18 -14.99 2.35
C ILE A 155 -21.28 -14.91 0.81
N MET A 156 -20.77 -13.85 0.20
CA MET A 156 -20.78 -13.67 -1.26
C MET A 156 -20.06 -14.80 -2.00
N MET A 157 -19.00 -15.38 -1.43
CA MET A 157 -18.29 -16.52 -2.01
C MET A 157 -19.16 -17.79 -2.08
N PHE A 158 -20.03 -18.04 -1.09
CA PHE A 158 -20.87 -19.24 -1.04
C PHE A 158 -22.21 -19.09 -1.76
N PHE A 159 -22.81 -17.89 -1.72
CA PHE A 159 -24.14 -17.64 -2.30
C PHE A 159 -24.07 -17.02 -3.71
N GLY A 160 -22.87 -16.66 -4.17
CA GLY A 160 -22.65 -16.02 -5.47
C GLY A 160 -23.00 -14.54 -5.44
N ALA A 161 -22.07 -13.70 -5.89
CA ALA A 161 -22.37 -12.32 -6.26
C ALA A 161 -22.92 -12.32 -7.68
N SER A 162 -24.24 -12.45 -7.84
CA SER A 162 -24.84 -12.42 -9.19
C SER A 162 -24.93 -11.00 -9.76
N ASP A 163 -25.04 -9.97 -8.92
CA ASP A 163 -25.34 -8.59 -9.35
C ASP A 163 -24.80 -7.51 -8.40
N PHE A 164 -23.49 -7.51 -8.15
CA PHE A 164 -22.79 -6.33 -7.59
C PHE A 164 -21.60 -5.95 -8.48
#